data_AF-A0A6C2TV93-F1
#
_entry.id   AF-A0A6C2TV93-F1
#
_cell.length_a   1.000
_cell.length_b   1.000
_cell.length_c   1.000
_cell.angle_alpha   90.00
_cell.angle_beta   90.00
_cell.angle_gamma   90.00
#
_symmetry.space_group_name_H-M   'P 1'
#
loop_
_entity.id
_entity.type
_entity.pdbx_description
1 polymer ?
#
loop_
_entity_poly.entity_id
_entity_poly.type
_entity_poly.pdbx_seq_one_letter_code
_entity_poly.pdbx_strand_id
1 'polypeptide(L)'
;MRPHPIVTGAMILILIMGFLLAMSFFSQEEGTGDFQRRGVLTLIVTAVLCICLAILATAKFWFKHLWKKNSTHARHKQHTKHHPAMREREFRRQRP
;
A
#
# COMPACT_ATOMS: atom_id res chain seq x y z
N MET A 1 -11.72 4.20 -5.50
CA MET A 1 -10.24 4.05 -5.46
C MET A 1 -9.94 2.57 -5.54
N ARG A 2 -9.41 2.09 -6.67
CA ARG A 2 -9.04 0.68 -6.87
C ARG A 2 -7.88 0.32 -5.91
N PRO A 3 -7.80 -0.91 -5.38
CA PRO A 3 -6.61 -1.37 -4.67
C PRO A 3 -5.39 -1.09 -5.55
N HIS A 4 -4.32 -0.53 -4.96
CA HIS A 4 -3.16 -0.12 -5.73
C HIS A 4 -2.59 -1.38 -6.42
N PRO A 5 -2.43 -1.39 -7.76
CA PRO A 5 -2.06 -2.61 -8.48
C PRO A 5 -0.72 -3.20 -7.99
N ILE A 6 0.14 -2.33 -7.46
CA ILE A 6 1.42 -2.68 -6.86
C ILE A 6 1.24 -3.55 -5.60
N VAL A 7 0.28 -3.23 -4.73
CA VAL A 7 0.05 -3.99 -3.48
C VAL A 7 -0.52 -5.37 -3.81
N THR A 8 -1.47 -5.43 -4.75
CA THR A 8 -2.03 -6.70 -5.22
C THR A 8 -0.96 -7.56 -5.88
N GLY A 9 -0.11 -6.99 -6.74
CA GLY A 9 1.00 -7.70 -7.38
C GLY A 9 2.04 -8.20 -6.37
N ALA A 10 2.41 -7.38 -5.39
CA ALA A 10 3.34 -7.77 -4.33
C ALA A 10 2.79 -8.92 -3.47
N MET A 11 1.49 -8.91 -3.16
CA MET A 11 0.85 -9.98 -2.40
C MET A 11 0.87 -11.32 -3.15
N ILE A 12 0.57 -11.29 -4.46
CA ILE A 12 0.61 -12.48 -5.32
C ILE A 12 2.04 -13.03 -5.42
N LEU A 13 3.04 -12.16 -5.64
CA LEU A 13 4.44 -12.57 -5.71
C LEU A 13 4.94 -13.23 -4.42
N ILE A 14 4.62 -12.64 -3.27
CA ILE A 14 5.02 -13.16 -1.96
C ILE A 14 4.35 -14.51 -1.68
N LEU A 15 3.08 -14.67 -2.05
CA LEU A 15 2.36 -15.92 -1.89
C LEU A 15 2.94 -17.03 -2.79
N ILE A 16 3.24 -16.73 -4.05
CA ILE A 16 3.87 -17.68 -4.97
C ILE A 16 5.27 -18.07 -4.48
N MET A 17 6.11 -17.10 -4.13
CA MET A 17 7.46 -17.36 -3.63
C MET A 17 7.45 -18.19 -2.34
N GLY A 18 6.65 -17.81 -1.35
CA GLY A 18 6.58 -18.52 -0.09
C GLY A 18 6.03 -19.95 -0.24
N PHE A 19 5.07 -20.15 -1.15
CA PHE A 19 4.53 -21.47 -1.46
C PHE A 19 5.55 -22.36 -2.17
N LEU A 20 6.28 -21.82 -3.15
CA LEU A 20 7.35 -22.54 -3.86
C LEU A 20 8.48 -22.95 -2.91
N LEU A 21 8.89 -22.06 -2.00
CA LEU A 21 9.90 -22.36 -0.99
C LEU A 21 9.42 -23.44 -0.02
N ALA A 22 8.18 -23.38 0.45
CA ALA A 22 7.60 -24.42 1.29
C ALA A 22 7.54 -25.78 0.58
N MET A 23 7.08 -25.81 -0.68
CA MET A 23 7.10 -27.01 -1.53
C MET A 23 8.51 -27.56 -1.72
N SER A 24 9.52 -26.70 -1.92
CA SER A 24 10.91 -27.12 -2.07
C SER A 24 11.46 -27.79 -0.81
N PHE A 25 11.07 -27.33 0.38
CA PHE A 25 11.47 -27.96 1.63
C PHE A 25 10.71 -29.27 1.90
N PHE A 26 9.44 -29.36 1.50
CA PHE A 26 8.67 -30.60 1.63
C PHE A 26 9.09 -31.67 0.61
N SER A 27 9.59 -31.26 -0.56
CA SER A 27 10.12 -32.18 -1.57
C SER A 27 11.46 -32.82 -1.19
N GLN A 28 12.15 -32.30 -0.17
CA GLN A 28 13.37 -32.90 0.36
C GLN A 28 12.99 -33.88 1.47
N GLU A 29 12.67 -35.12 1.08
CA GLU A 29 12.45 -36.22 2.03
C GLU A 29 13.78 -36.76 2.55
N GLU A 30 14.30 -36.13 3.61
CA GLU A 30 15.30 -36.76 4.47
C GLU A 30 14.65 -37.11 5.81
N GLY A 31 14.72 -38.40 6.19
CA GLY A 31 14.02 -39.02 7.31
C GLY A 31 14.33 -38.48 8.72
N THR A 32 15.11 -37.40 8.80
CA THR A 32 15.48 -36.66 10.02
C THR A 32 14.42 -35.63 10.44
N GLY A 33 13.43 -35.31 9.60
CA GLY A 33 12.30 -34.42 9.94
C GLY A 33 12.63 -32.93 10.11
N ASP A 34 13.90 -32.53 9.97
CA ASP A 34 14.33 -31.14 10.09
C ASP A 34 13.80 -30.26 8.94
N PHE A 35 13.71 -30.81 7.73
CA PHE A 35 13.16 -30.12 6.56
C PHE A 35 11.66 -29.84 6.68
N GLN A 36 10.89 -30.75 7.29
CA GLN A 36 9.48 -30.48 7.61
C GLN A 36 9.33 -29.28 8.56
N ARG A 37 10.17 -29.19 9.60
CA ARG A 37 10.15 -28.03 10.51
C ARG A 37 10.47 -26.72 9.79
N ARG A 38 11.48 -26.73 8.90
CA ARG A 38 11.84 -25.55 8.08
C ARG A 38 10.75 -25.17 7.08
N GLY A 39 10.09 -26.15 6.45
CA GLY A 39 8.94 -25.93 5.58
C GLY A 39 7.76 -25.30 6.32
N VAL A 40 7.41 -25.84 7.50
CA VAL A 40 6.35 -25.30 8.36
C VAL A 40 6.68 -23.88 8.84
N LEU A 41 7.92 -23.62 9.28
CA LEU A 41 8.38 -22.27 9.64
C LEU A 41 8.24 -21.29 8.47
N THR A 42 8.62 -21.72 7.27
CA THR A 42 8.51 -20.91 6.05
C THR A 42 7.05 -20.59 5.73
N LEU A 43 6.13 -21.54 5.89
CA LEU A 43 4.69 -21.29 5.75
C LEU A 43 4.15 -20.31 6.79
N ILE A 44 4.56 -20.45 8.05
CA ILE A 44 4.15 -19.54 9.14
C ILE A 44 4.60 -18.11 8.81
N VAL A 45 5.88 -17.92 8.45
CA VAL A 45 6.42 -16.61 8.09
C VAL A 45 5.69 -16.03 6.87
N THR A 46 5.43 -16.85 5.84
CA THR A 46 4.68 -16.44 4.65
C THR A 46 3.26 -16.01 5.03
N ALA A 47 2.58 -16.74 5.91
CA ALA A 47 1.24 -16.41 6.37
C ALA A 47 1.21 -15.08 7.14
N VAL A 48 2.19 -14.85 8.03
CA VAL A 48 2.32 -13.57 8.76
C VAL A 48 2.54 -12.42 7.78
N LEU A 49 3.41 -12.57 6.79
CA LEU A 49 3.64 -11.55 5.75
C LEU A 49 2.37 -11.26 4.95
N CYS A 50 1.62 -12.29 4.56
CA CYS A 50 0.33 -12.13 3.88
C CYS A 50 -0.67 -11.35 4.74
N ILE A 51 -0.77 -11.64 6.03
CA ILE A 51 -1.64 -10.90 6.96
C ILE A 51 -1.22 -9.44 7.05
N CYS A 52 0.07 -9.14 7.19
CA CYS A 52 0.58 -7.77 7.21
C CYS A 52 0.22 -7.00 5.93
N LEU A 53 0.36 -7.63 4.76
CA LEU A 53 -0.01 -7.01 3.48
C LEU A 53 -1.53 -6.82 3.33
N ALA A 54 -2.33 -7.78 3.81
CA ALA A 54 -3.78 -7.65 3.84
C ALA A 54 -4.22 -6.48 4.73
N ILE A 55 -3.57 -6.31 5.90
CA ILE A 55 -3.79 -5.17 6.78
C ILE A 55 -3.38 -3.87 6.07
N LEU A 56 -2.23 -3.81 5.39
CA LEU A 56 -1.84 -2.60 4.65
C LEU A 56 -2.81 -2.25 3.51
N ALA A 57 -3.28 -3.25 2.77
CA ALA A 57 -4.25 -3.08 1.69
C ALA A 57 -5.59 -2.55 2.22
N THR A 58 -6.06 -3.11 3.34
CA THR A 58 -7.35 -2.75 3.97
C THR A 58 -7.27 -1.50 4.84
N ALA A 59 -6.10 -1.16 5.39
CA ALA A 59 -5.87 0.03 6.22
C ALA A 59 -6.18 1.31 5.44
N LYS A 60 -5.89 1.34 4.14
CA LYS A 60 -6.26 2.47 3.28
C LYS A 60 -7.78 2.60 3.08
N PHE A 61 -8.53 1.49 3.20
CA PHE A 61 -9.99 1.49 3.13
C PHE A 61 -10.63 1.87 4.47
N TRP A 62 -10.08 1.39 5.58
CA TRP A 62 -10.60 1.65 6.93
C TRP A 62 -10.25 3.06 7.40
N PHE A 63 -9.01 3.50 7.16
CA PHE A 63 -8.51 4.80 7.62
C PHE A 63 -8.49 5.86 6.52
N LYS A 64 -9.50 5.91 5.64
CA LYS A 64 -9.57 6.90 4.54
C LYS A 64 -9.31 8.35 5.01
N HIS A 65 -9.71 8.69 6.24
CA HIS A 65 -9.49 10.00 6.85
C HIS A 65 -7.99 10.33 7.01
N LEU A 66 -7.14 9.38 7.39
CA LEU A 66 -5.69 9.56 7.51
C LEU A 66 -5.00 9.68 6.14
N TRP A 67 -5.58 9.06 5.11
CA TRP A 67 -5.04 9.04 3.76
C TRP A 67 -5.58 10.16 2.86
N LYS A 68 -6.48 11.01 3.37
CA LYS A 68 -6.97 12.17 2.64
C LYS A 68 -5.87 13.21 2.58
N LYS A 69 -5.13 13.29 1.47
CA LYS A 69 -4.18 14.38 1.19
C LYS A 69 -4.91 15.72 1.33
N ASN A 70 -4.72 16.35 2.48
CA ASN A 70 -4.91 17.75 2.81
C ASN A 70 -5.86 18.52 1.86
N SER A 71 -7.13 18.13 1.83
CA SER A 71 -8.15 18.83 1.03
C SER A 71 -8.35 20.28 1.49
N THR A 72 -7.89 20.60 2.70
CA THR A 72 -7.87 21.94 3.27
C THR A 72 -6.90 22.87 2.55
N HIS A 73 -5.70 22.40 2.18
CA HIS A 73 -4.72 23.24 1.47
C HIS A 73 -5.14 23.52 0.01
N ALA A 74 -5.74 22.53 -0.66
CA ALA A 74 -6.28 22.70 -2.01
C ALA A 74 -7.53 23.59 -2.02
N ARG A 75 -8.44 23.40 -1.05
CA ARG A 75 -9.63 24.25 -0.87
C ARG A 75 -9.25 25.69 -0.49
N HIS A 76 -8.23 25.87 0.34
CA HIS A 76 -7.72 27.20 0.66
C HIS A 76 -7.13 27.87 -0.57
N LYS A 77 -6.27 27.21 -1.36
CA LYS A 77 -5.75 27.74 -2.63
C LYS A 77 -6.85 28.13 -3.63
N GLN A 78 -7.91 27.33 -3.76
CA GLN A 78 -9.05 27.68 -4.61
C GLN A 78 -9.78 28.93 -4.09
N HIS A 79 -10.00 29.03 -2.78
CA HIS A 79 -10.63 30.20 -2.18
C HIS A 79 -9.76 31.46 -2.32
N THR A 80 -8.44 31.35 -2.17
CA THR A 80 -7.54 32.50 -2.38
C THR A 80 -7.51 32.93 -3.85
N LYS A 81 -7.49 31.98 -4.79
CA LYS A 81 -7.40 32.29 -6.23
C LYS A 81 -8.66 32.99 -6.76
N HIS A 82 -9.83 32.64 -6.26
CA HIS A 82 -11.10 33.25 -6.69
C HIS A 82 -11.56 34.40 -5.77
N HIS A 83 -10.75 34.80 -4.78
CA HIS A 83 -11.10 35.90 -3.90
C HIS A 83 -11.11 37.22 -4.68
N PRO A 84 -12.15 38.07 -4.54
CA PRO A 84 -12.29 39.31 -5.29
C PRO A 84 -11.07 40.24 -5.16
N ALA A 85 -10.42 40.24 -3.99
CA ALA A 85 -9.20 41.01 -3.73
C ALA A 85 -7.98 40.58 -4.57
N MET A 86 -7.89 39.30 -4.99
CA MET A 86 -6.80 38.83 -5.86
C MET A 86 -7.04 39.23 -7.32
N ARG A 87 -8.31 39.21 -7.76
CA ARG A 87 -8.72 39.68 -9.10
C ARG A 87 -8.41 41.17 -9.30
N GLU A 88 -8.60 41.98 -8.27
CA GLU A 88 -8.29 43.42 -8.32
C GLU A 88 -6.77 43.68 -8.35
N ARG A 89 -5.97 42.88 -7.64
CA ARG A 89 -4.49 42.96 -7.71
C ARG A 89 -3.95 42.58 -9.09
N GLU A 90 -4.51 41.56 -9.74
CA GLU A 90 -4.12 41.17 -11.10
C GLU A 90 -4.49 42.25 -12.13
N PHE A 91 -5.67 42.86 -12.00
CA PHE A 91 -6.07 44.00 -12.84
C PHE A 91 -5.13 45.20 -12.71
N ARG A 92 -4.67 45.51 -11.49
CA ARG A 92 -3.69 46.59 -11.25
C ARG A 92 -2.29 46.28 -11.77
N ARG A 93 -1.90 45.00 -11.87
CA ARG A 93 -0.61 44.58 -12.44
C ARG A 93 -0.59 44.56 -13.97
N GLN A 94 -1.73 44.40 -14.63
CA GLN A 94 -1.81 44.34 -16.10
C GLN A 94 -1.98 45.71 -16.75
N ARG A 95 -2.18 46.78 -15.98
CA ARG A 95 -2.13 48.15 -16.51
C ARG A 95 -0.71 48.69 -16.33
N PRO A 96 -0.01 49.06 -17.43
CA PRO A 96 1.30 49.70 -17.35
C PRO A 96 1.21 51.08 -16.69
#